data_AF-A0A950A2I7-F1
#
_entry.id   AF-A0A950A2I7-F1
#
_cell.length_a   1.000
_cell.length_b   1.000
_cell.length_c   1.000
_cell.angle_alpha   90.00
_cell.angle_beta   90.00
_cell.angle_gamma   90.00
#
_symmetry.space_group_name_H-M   'P 1'
#
loop_
_entity.id
_entity.type
_entity.pdbx_description
1 polymer ?
#
loop_
_entity_poly.entity_id
_entity_poly.type
_entity_poly.pdbx_seq_one_letter_code
_entity_poly.pdbx_strand_id
1 'polypeptide(L)' 'MQGPREWAAPSGYVVSTDPGRLDIDRIHRFLSTAYWSAGIPLDVVQRSIANSLPFGL' A
#
# COMPACT_ATOMS: atom_id res chain seq x y z
N MET A 1 10.14 13.87 11.67
CA MET A 1 9.72 12.50 11.32
C MET A 1 10.77 11.91 10.40
N GLN A 2 11.18 10.66 10.61
CA GLN A 2 12.12 9.98 9.72
C GLN A 2 11.44 9.74 8.37
N GLY A 3 12.16 9.94 7.27
CA GLY A 3 11.62 9.72 5.92
C GLY A 3 11.32 8.25 5.61
N PRO A 4 10.86 7.94 4.38
CA PRO A 4 10.60 6.56 3.97
C PRO A 4 11.82 5.67 4.15
N ARG A 5 11.58 4.45 4.64
CA ARG A 5 12.55 3.35 4.74
C ARG A 5 12.38 2.37 3.60
N GLU A 6 13.51 1.88 3.10
CA GLU A 6 13.56 0.90 2.02
C GLU A 6 14.54 -0.23 2.31
N TRP A 7 14.23 -1.43 1.82
CA TRP A 7 15.07 -2.62 1.94
C TRP A 7 15.11 -3.37 0.61
N ALA A 8 16.30 -3.60 0.08
CA ALA A 8 16.49 -4.36 -1.16
C ALA A 8 16.78 -5.84 -0.85
N ALA A 9 16.08 -6.75 -1.55
CA ALA A 9 16.35 -8.18 -1.51
C ALA A 9 17.33 -8.59 -2.63
N PRO A 10 18.15 -9.65 -2.44
CA PRO A 10 19.06 -10.16 -3.48
C PRO A 10 18.35 -10.56 -4.80
N SER A 11 17.05 -10.85 -4.73
CA SER A 11 16.18 -11.16 -5.87
C SER A 11 15.75 -9.93 -6.70
N GLY A 12 16.18 -8.73 -6.33
CA GLY A 12 15.89 -7.48 -7.06
C GLY A 12 14.60 -6.78 -6.64
N TYR A 13 13.89 -7.29 -5.63
CA TYR A 13 12.71 -6.62 -5.05
C TYR A 13 13.12 -5.56 -4.02
N VAL A 14 12.29 -4.55 -3.83
CA VAL A 14 12.49 -3.51 -2.82
C VAL A 14 11.23 -3.36 -1.98
N VAL A 15 11.33 -3.60 -0.68
CA VAL A 15 10.27 -3.21 0.25
C VAL A 15 10.41 -1.73 0.53
N SER A 16 9.36 -0.93 0.35
CA SER A 16 9.35 0.50 0.64
C SER A 16 8.18 0.90 1.55
N THR A 17 8.42 1.88 2.40
CA THR A 17 7.39 2.54 3.21
C THR A 17 6.93 3.88 2.62
N ASP A 18 7.38 4.21 1.40
CA ASP A 18 6.95 5.40 0.68
C ASP A 18 5.53 5.20 0.11
N PRO A 19 4.49 5.90 0.62
CA PRO A 19 3.14 5.81 0.07
C PRO A 19 3.07 6.28 -1.39
N GLY A 20 4.00 7.12 -1.86
CA GLY A 20 4.08 7.58 -3.24
C GLY A 20 4.47 6.47 -4.25
N ARG A 21 4.99 5.33 -3.77
CA ARG A 21 5.33 4.16 -4.61
C ARG A 21 4.20 3.14 -4.74
N LEU A 22 3.10 3.32 -4.00
CA LEU A 22 1.97 2.38 -4.01
C LEU A 22 1.05 2.61 -5.22
N ASP A 23 0.68 1.52 -5.90
CA ASP A 23 -0.40 1.53 -6.89
C ASP A 23 -1.76 1.38 -6.18
N ILE A 24 -2.36 2.52 -5.84
CA ILE A 24 -3.61 2.60 -5.08
C ILE A 24 -4.76 1.91 -5.82
N ASP A 25 -4.84 2.04 -7.14
CA ASP A 25 -5.90 1.44 -7.94
C ASP A 25 -5.80 -0.09 -7.92
N ARG A 26 -4.58 -0.64 -8.00
CA ARG A 26 -4.36 -2.08 -7.87
C ARG A 26 -4.70 -2.59 -6.48
N ILE A 27 -4.30 -1.87 -5.43
CA ILE A 27 -4.63 -2.19 -4.05
C ILE A 27 -6.15 -2.20 -3.86
N HIS A 28 -6.85 -1.16 -4.34
CA HIS A 28 -8.30 -1.05 -4.25
C HIS A 28 -9.03 -2.15 -5.03
N ARG A 29 -8.62 -2.47 -6.25
CA ARG A 29 -9.19 -3.59 -7.04
C ARG A 29 -9.07 -4.91 -6.30
N PHE A 30 -7.93 -5.19 -5.68
CA PHE A 30 -7.76 -6.39 -4.87
C PHE A 30 -8.67 -6.37 -3.63
N LEU A 31 -8.57 -5.32 -2.81
CA LEU A 31 -9.30 -5.21 -1.55
C LEU A 31 -10.82 -5.22 -1.75
N SER A 32 -11.34 -4.58 -2.80
CA SER A 32 -12.78 -4.53 -3.07
C SER A 32 -13.40 -5.90 -3.38
N THR A 33 -12.59 -6.92 -3.68
CA THR A 33 -13.04 -8.30 -3.93
C THR A 33 -12.69 -9.26 -2.79
N ALA A 34 -11.85 -8.86 -1.84
CA ALA A 34 -11.46 -9.70 -0.71
C ALA A 34 -12.62 -9.86 0.28
N TYR A 35 -12.75 -11.06 0.88
CA TYR A 35 -13.90 -11.38 1.74
C TYR A 35 -14.04 -10.44 2.96
N TRP A 36 -12.94 -9.82 3.42
CA TRP A 36 -12.91 -8.92 4.58
C TRP A 36 -13.05 -7.44 4.23
N SER A 37 -13.11 -7.08 2.95
CA SER A 37 -13.21 -5.69 2.48
C SER A 37 -14.04 -5.57 1.21
N ALA A 38 -15.01 -6.47 1.03
CA ALA A 38 -15.87 -6.52 -0.15
C ALA A 38 -16.55 -5.16 -0.38
N GLY A 39 -16.38 -4.60 -1.58
CA GLY A 39 -16.94 -3.30 -1.95
C GLY A 39 -16.33 -2.09 -1.24
N ILE A 40 -15.16 -2.19 -0.60
CA ILE A 40 -14.53 -1.05 0.07
C ILE A 40 -14.39 0.15 -0.89
N PRO A 41 -14.84 1.36 -0.50
CA PRO A 41 -14.68 2.55 -1.32
C PRO A 41 -13.21 2.95 -1.51
N LEU A 42 -12.88 3.53 -2.67
CA LEU A 42 -11.52 3.99 -3.00
C LEU A 42 -11.01 5.04 -1.99
N ASP A 43 -11.86 5.98 -1.59
CA ASP A 43 -11.50 7.04 -0.65
C ASP A 43 -11.17 6.50 0.76
N VAL A 44 -11.78 5.38 1.16
CA VAL A 44 -11.46 4.71 2.42
C VAL A 44 -10.06 4.11 2.36
N VAL A 45 -9.69 3.46 1.24
CA VAL A 45 -8.34 2.93 1.02
C VAL A 45 -7.30 4.05 1.03
N GLN A 46 -7.55 5.14 0.29
CA GLN A 46 -6.66 6.32 0.24
C GLN A 46 -6.45 6.92 1.64
N ARG A 47 -7.54 7.16 2.39
CA ARG A 47 -7.46 7.67 3.76
C ARG A 47 -6.72 6.72 4.71
N SER A 48 -6.91 5.42 4.55
CA SER A 48 -6.24 4.42 5.39
C SER A 48 -4.73 4.44 5.16
N ILE A 49 -4.29 4.50 3.89
CA ILE A 49 -2.86 4.60 3.53
C ILE A 49 -2.26 5.91 4.07
N ALA A 50 -2.96 7.03 3.93
CA ALA A 50 -2.49 8.33 4.42
C ALA A 50 -2.26 8.39 5.94
N ASN A 51 -2.93 7.52 6.72
CA ASN A 51 -2.84 7.48 8.19
C ASN A 51 -2.13 6.22 8.71
N SER A 52 -1.43 5.48 7.84
CA SER A 52 -0.72 4.26 8.19
C SER A 52 0.76 4.33 7.79
N LEU A 53 1.56 3.39 8.28
CA LEU A 53 2.89 3.11 7.73
C LEU A 53 2.78 1.92 6.77
N PRO A 54 2.61 2.14 5.45
CA PRO A 54 2.45 1.04 4.50
C PRO A 54 3.78 0.33 4.27
N PHE A 55 3.71 -0.95 3.88
CA PHE A 55 4.86 -1.71 3.37
C PHE A 55 4.49 -2.22 1.97
N GLY A 56 5.03 -1.56 0.94
CA GLY A 56 4.90 -1.98 -0.46
C GLY A 56 6.08 -2.83 -0.89
N LEU A 57 5.88 -3.67 -1.91
CA LEU A 57 6.89 -4.53 -2.55
C LEU A 57 7.02 -4.18 -4.04
#